data_AF-A0A932D4N7-F1
#
_entry.id   AF-A0A932D4N7-F1
#
_cell.length_a   1.000
_cell.length_b   1.000
_cell.length_c   1.000
_cell.angle_alpha   90.00
_cell.angle_beta   90.00
_cell.angle_gamma   90.00
#
_symmetry.space_group_name_H-M   'P 1'
#
loop_
_entity.id
_entity.type
_entity.pdbx_description
1 polymer ?
#
loop_
_entity_poly.entity_id
_entity_poly.type
_entity_poly.pdbx_seq_one_letter_code
_entity_poly.pdbx_strand_id
1 'polypeptide(L)'
;MKILVNKLHFPVTTLGYGRRVVIWTQGCSIRCPACINRDTWEVDNAKGIEVGALLAEIEGWLGTADGVTISGGEPLDQPPALGELLAELRQRHRGDILLFSGYPHEKVFAEHPGIVQLIDVLVSEPYRPEAGNKLMLRGSDNQRVFLLTDLARTRYPADIDSRTWSASRRLDVVVDDGEIWMAGIPRPASMPALRRRLADRGLTCETSEQAEPRIRA
;
A
#
# COMPACT_ATOMS: atom_id res chain seq x y z
N MET A 1 8.83 -16.12 10.82
CA MET A 1 9.87 -15.07 10.67
C MET A 1 9.29 -13.73 11.10
N LYS A 2 10.12 -12.72 11.40
CA LYS A 2 9.61 -11.36 11.63
C LYS A 2 9.49 -10.55 10.35
N ILE A 3 8.38 -9.83 10.23
CA ILE A 3 8.16 -8.79 9.22
C ILE A 3 7.99 -7.44 9.94
N LEU A 4 8.63 -6.40 9.43
CA LEU A 4 8.47 -5.05 9.93
C LEU A 4 7.20 -4.44 9.33
N VAL A 5 6.22 -4.10 10.18
CA VAL A 5 4.93 -3.56 9.77
C VAL A 5 4.75 -2.16 10.35
N ASN A 6 4.50 -1.17 9.49
CA ASN A 6 4.28 0.20 9.92
C ASN A 6 2.90 0.40 10.52
N LYS A 7 1.87 -0.11 9.83
CA LYS A 7 0.45 -0.04 10.21
C LYS A 7 -0.36 -1.10 9.47
N LEU A 8 -1.53 -1.42 10.01
CA LEU A 8 -2.50 -2.35 9.44
C LEU A 8 -3.91 -1.83 9.67
N HIS A 9 -4.84 -2.06 8.73
CA HIS A 9 -6.21 -1.59 8.90
C HIS A 9 -7.23 -2.38 8.08
N PHE A 10 -8.44 -2.43 8.61
CA PHE A 10 -9.63 -2.93 7.94
C PHE A 10 -10.88 -2.19 8.45
N PRO A 11 -11.84 -1.83 7.58
CA PRO A 11 -11.82 -1.98 6.13
C PRO A 11 -11.15 -0.79 5.42
N VAL A 12 -10.34 -1.08 4.39
CA VAL A 12 -9.89 -0.08 3.40
C VAL A 12 -10.58 -0.34 2.07
N THR A 13 -11.13 0.69 1.44
CA THR A 13 -11.93 0.60 0.21
C THR A 13 -11.26 1.25 -1.01
N THR A 14 -10.11 1.89 -0.81
CA THR A 14 -9.44 2.68 -1.85
C THR A 14 -8.18 2.03 -2.45
N LEU A 15 -7.71 0.92 -1.89
CA LEU A 15 -6.44 0.28 -2.24
C LEU A 15 -6.62 -1.12 -2.88
N GLY A 16 -7.67 -1.25 -3.70
CA GLY A 16 -7.98 -2.46 -4.47
C GLY A 16 -9.49 -2.67 -4.58
N TYR A 17 -9.91 -3.82 -5.09
CA TYR A 17 -11.32 -4.20 -5.17
C TYR A 17 -11.90 -4.50 -3.79
N GLY A 18 -13.11 -3.99 -3.51
CA GLY A 18 -13.89 -4.30 -2.31
C GLY A 18 -13.36 -3.68 -1.01
N ARG A 19 -13.69 -4.32 0.11
CA ARG A 19 -13.19 -4.02 1.46
C ARG A 19 -11.95 -4.86 1.74
N ARG A 20 -10.83 -4.22 2.02
CA ARG A 20 -9.54 -4.89 2.08
C ARG A 20 -8.90 -4.78 3.45
N VAL A 21 -8.25 -5.85 3.87
CA VAL A 21 -7.20 -5.77 4.89
C VAL A 21 -5.98 -5.19 4.20
N VAL A 22 -5.39 -4.14 4.76
CA VAL A 22 -4.19 -3.54 4.21
C VAL A 22 -3.08 -3.59 5.23
N ILE A 23 -1.92 -4.09 4.79
CA ILE A 23 -0.71 -4.20 5.58
C ILE A 23 0.31 -3.27 4.93
N TRP A 24 0.74 -2.25 5.66
CA TRP A 24 1.83 -1.36 5.25
C TRP A 24 3.12 -1.82 5.91
N THR A 25 4.11 -2.28 5.13
CA THR A 25 5.41 -2.68 5.68
C THR A 25 6.22 -1.46 6.13
N GLN A 26 7.25 -1.67 6.96
CA GLN A 26 8.18 -0.63 7.43
C GLN A 26 9.56 -0.84 6.80
N GLY A 27 10.17 0.25 6.33
CA GLY A 27 11.44 0.27 5.61
C GLY A 27 11.23 0.42 4.11
N CYS A 28 11.89 1.38 3.47
CA CYS A 28 11.88 1.56 2.01
C CYS A 28 13.24 2.06 1.51
N SER A 29 13.93 1.23 0.74
CA SER A 29 15.20 1.56 0.10
C SER A 29 15.06 2.52 -1.09
N ILE A 30 13.87 2.62 -1.69
CA ILE A 30 13.62 3.38 -2.93
C ILE A 30 13.49 4.89 -2.66
N ARG A 31 12.80 5.27 -1.58
CA ARG A 31 12.63 6.67 -1.12
C ARG A 31 12.20 7.64 -2.23
N CYS A 32 11.16 7.28 -2.99
CA CYS A 32 10.70 8.04 -4.15
C CYS A 32 10.47 9.54 -3.83
N PRO A 33 10.85 10.48 -4.71
CA PRO A 33 10.56 11.90 -4.51
C PRO A 33 9.07 12.17 -4.32
N ALA A 34 8.74 13.04 -3.36
CA ALA A 34 7.35 13.40 -3.03
C ALA A 34 6.44 12.20 -2.69
N CYS A 35 7.01 11.09 -2.19
CA CYS A 35 6.22 9.99 -1.65
C CYS A 35 5.38 10.47 -0.46
N ILE A 36 4.13 10.02 -0.38
CA ILE A 36 3.23 10.37 0.74
C ILE A 36 3.35 9.43 1.94
N ASN A 37 4.08 8.32 1.79
CA ASN A 37 4.29 7.31 2.83
C ASN A 37 5.70 7.40 3.42
N ARG A 38 6.25 8.61 3.64
CA ARG A 38 7.63 8.77 4.18
C ARG A 38 7.77 8.26 5.61
N ASP A 39 6.66 8.18 6.35
CA ASP A 39 6.60 7.56 7.67
C ASP A 39 6.97 6.07 7.65
N THR A 40 6.92 5.42 6.49
CA THR A 40 7.31 4.02 6.31
C THR A 40 8.75 3.85 5.81
N TRP A 41 9.54 4.91 5.60
CA TRP A 41 10.86 4.81 4.95
C TRP A 41 11.96 4.24 5.82
N GLU A 42 12.04 4.68 7.07
CA GLU A 42 13.14 4.25 7.94
C GLU A 42 12.92 2.81 8.41
N VAL A 43 13.99 2.05 8.51
CA VAL A 43 13.92 0.72 9.12
C VAL A 43 13.74 0.92 10.62
N ASP A 44 12.66 0.38 11.16
CA ASP A 44 12.39 0.38 12.60
C ASP A 44 12.19 -1.07 13.07
N ASN A 45 13.24 -1.64 13.63
CA ASN A 45 13.22 -3.03 14.12
C ASN A 45 12.26 -3.23 15.30
N ALA A 46 11.88 -2.16 16.02
CA ALA A 46 10.89 -2.25 17.09
C ALA A 46 9.49 -2.59 16.56
N LYS A 47 9.25 -2.36 15.26
CA LYS A 47 8.00 -2.72 14.56
C LYS A 47 7.99 -4.14 13.98
N GLY A 48 8.97 -4.97 14.34
CA GLY A 48 9.02 -6.36 13.91
C GLY A 48 7.99 -7.23 14.63
N ILE A 49 7.05 -7.80 13.87
CA ILE A 49 6.04 -8.76 14.33
C ILE A 49 6.29 -10.12 13.70
N GLU A 50 6.12 -11.21 14.45
CA GLU A 50 6.14 -12.56 13.87
C GLU A 50 4.99 -12.71 12.88
N VAL A 51 5.25 -13.29 11.70
CA VAL A 51 4.22 -13.51 10.66
C VAL A 51 2.99 -14.23 11.22
N GLY A 52 3.19 -15.26 12.05
CA GLY A 52 2.07 -15.97 12.70
C GLY A 52 1.25 -15.07 13.65
N ALA A 53 1.90 -14.15 14.36
CA ALA A 53 1.21 -13.20 15.23
C ALA A 53 0.42 -12.16 14.44
N LEU A 54 1.00 -11.65 13.34
CA LEU A 54 0.31 -10.75 12.42
C LEU A 54 -0.93 -11.41 11.80
N LEU A 55 -0.82 -12.67 11.39
CA LEU A 55 -1.94 -13.44 10.85
C LEU A 55 -3.04 -13.60 11.90
N ALA A 56 -2.69 -13.91 13.14
CA ALA A 56 -3.65 -14.02 14.24
C ALA A 56 -4.39 -12.69 14.50
N GLU A 57 -3.70 -11.55 14.37
CA GLU A 57 -4.29 -10.22 14.55
C GLU A 57 -5.35 -9.91 13.48
N ILE A 58 -5.10 -10.31 12.22
CA ILE A 58 -6.01 -10.03 11.11
C ILE A 58 -7.02 -11.15 10.83
N GLU A 59 -6.94 -12.29 11.51
CA GLU A 59 -7.76 -13.50 11.25
C GLU A 59 -9.26 -13.17 11.24
N GLY A 60 -9.73 -12.39 12.23
CA GLY A 60 -11.13 -11.96 12.31
C GLY A 60 -11.59 -11.10 11.14
N TRP A 61 -10.68 -10.40 10.47
CA TRP A 61 -10.99 -9.56 9.31
C TRP A 61 -11.01 -10.36 8.02
N LEU A 62 -10.15 -11.37 7.89
CA LEU A 62 -10.01 -12.19 6.68
C LEU A 62 -11.32 -12.88 6.26
N GLY A 63 -12.20 -13.19 7.22
CA GLY A 63 -13.51 -13.80 6.96
C GLY A 63 -14.53 -12.87 6.30
N THR A 64 -14.33 -11.56 6.33
CA THR A 64 -15.24 -10.56 5.73
C THR A 64 -14.57 -9.63 4.73
N ALA A 65 -13.25 -9.75 4.57
CA ALA A 65 -12.50 -9.01 3.57
C ALA A 65 -12.75 -9.58 2.17
N ASP A 66 -12.80 -8.70 1.18
CA ASP A 66 -12.81 -9.10 -0.23
C ASP A 66 -11.42 -9.47 -0.72
N GLY A 67 -10.35 -8.91 -0.11
CA GLY A 67 -8.96 -9.14 -0.50
C GLY A 67 -7.97 -8.59 0.52
N VAL A 68 -6.68 -8.85 0.29
CA VAL A 68 -5.58 -8.31 1.09
C VAL A 68 -4.69 -7.44 0.19
N THR A 69 -4.29 -6.28 0.68
CA THR A 69 -3.30 -5.42 0.01
C THR A 69 -2.04 -5.33 0.86
N ILE A 70 -0.90 -5.65 0.24
CA ILE A 70 0.42 -5.40 0.81
C ILE A 70 0.97 -4.15 0.13
N SER A 71 1.26 -3.13 0.93
CA SER A 71 1.82 -1.85 0.50
C SER A 71 2.82 -1.39 1.56
N GLY A 72 3.20 -0.11 1.53
CA GLY A 72 3.95 0.56 2.60
C GLY A 72 5.34 0.01 2.82
N GLY A 73 6.26 0.89 3.18
CA GLY A 73 7.66 0.62 2.96
C GLY A 73 7.88 0.25 1.48
N GLU A 74 8.88 -0.56 1.22
CA GLU A 74 8.94 -1.41 0.04
C GLU A 74 8.79 -2.86 0.52
N PRO A 75 7.67 -3.55 0.26
CA PRO A 75 7.48 -4.91 0.74
C PRO A 75 8.57 -5.88 0.27
N LEU A 76 9.11 -5.68 -0.94
CA LEU A 76 10.18 -6.51 -1.49
C LEU A 76 11.56 -6.21 -0.89
N ASP A 77 11.68 -5.28 0.06
CA ASP A 77 12.88 -5.17 0.91
C ASP A 77 12.88 -6.20 2.06
N GLN A 78 11.79 -6.96 2.22
CA GLN A 78 11.67 -8.06 3.19
C GLN A 78 11.25 -9.41 2.56
N PRO A 79 11.89 -9.90 1.46
CA PRO A 79 11.36 -11.04 0.69
C PRO A 79 11.09 -12.33 1.47
N PRO A 80 11.94 -12.79 2.40
CA PRO A 80 11.68 -14.04 3.12
C PRO A 80 10.40 -13.97 3.95
N ALA A 81 10.25 -12.93 4.77
CA ALA A 81 9.09 -12.76 5.64
C ALA A 81 7.81 -12.46 4.84
N LEU A 82 7.92 -11.69 3.74
CA LEU A 82 6.81 -11.46 2.82
C LEU A 82 6.36 -12.78 2.16
N GLY A 83 7.29 -13.63 1.72
CA GLY A 83 6.97 -14.94 1.15
C GLY A 83 6.21 -15.84 2.11
N GLU A 84 6.65 -15.93 3.37
CA GLU A 84 5.94 -16.67 4.43
C GLU A 84 4.53 -16.10 4.65
N LEU A 85 4.40 -14.77 4.81
CA LEU A 85 3.10 -14.12 4.98
C LEU A 85 2.13 -14.44 3.82
N LEU A 86 2.60 -14.33 2.58
CA LEU A 86 1.80 -14.58 1.39
C LEU A 86 1.38 -16.06 1.29
N ALA A 87 2.28 -17.00 1.56
CA ALA A 87 1.99 -18.42 1.55
C ALA A 87 0.91 -18.78 2.59
N GLU A 88 0.99 -18.20 3.79
CA GLU A 88 0.02 -18.41 4.85
C GLU A 88 -1.32 -17.74 4.56
N LEU A 89 -1.33 -16.54 3.96
CA LEU A 89 -2.54 -15.86 3.50
C LEU A 89 -3.29 -16.69 2.46
N ARG A 90 -2.58 -17.33 1.53
CA ARG A 90 -3.21 -18.21 0.52
C ARG A 90 -3.93 -19.41 1.11
N GLN A 91 -3.52 -19.88 2.28
CA GLN A 91 -4.18 -20.97 2.98
C GLN A 91 -5.44 -20.51 3.72
N ARG A 92 -5.51 -19.24 4.13
CA ARG A 92 -6.56 -18.68 5.01
C ARG A 92 -7.60 -17.84 4.29
N HIS A 93 -7.23 -17.23 3.16
CA HIS A 93 -8.04 -16.23 2.49
C HIS A 93 -8.24 -16.56 1.01
N ARG A 94 -9.48 -16.44 0.53
CA ARG A 94 -9.87 -16.76 -0.85
C ARG A 94 -9.93 -15.54 -1.79
N GLY A 95 -9.81 -14.33 -1.24
CA GLY A 95 -9.80 -13.10 -2.02
C GLY A 95 -8.46 -12.84 -2.70
N ASP A 96 -8.44 -11.80 -3.53
CA ASP A 96 -7.24 -11.40 -4.27
C ASP A 96 -6.20 -10.78 -3.34
N ILE A 97 -4.94 -11.12 -3.57
CA ILE A 97 -3.79 -10.48 -2.93
C ILE A 97 -3.18 -9.49 -3.91
N LEU A 98 -3.15 -8.21 -3.52
CA LEU A 98 -2.57 -7.11 -4.29
C LEU A 98 -1.26 -6.69 -3.63
N LEU A 99 -0.18 -6.64 -4.41
CA LEU A 99 1.11 -6.14 -3.99
C LEU A 99 1.44 -4.81 -4.69
N PHE A 100 1.73 -3.77 -3.90
CA PHE A 100 2.41 -2.59 -4.40
C PHE A 100 3.93 -2.76 -4.24
N SER A 101 4.68 -2.43 -5.29
CA SER A 101 6.14 -2.31 -5.23
C SER A 101 6.61 -1.14 -6.09
N GLY A 102 7.62 -0.43 -5.62
CA GLY A 102 8.34 0.59 -6.39
C GLY A 102 9.41 0.02 -7.31
N TYR A 103 9.65 -1.29 -7.32
CA TYR A 103 10.58 -1.90 -8.28
C TYR A 103 9.95 -2.03 -9.68
N PRO A 104 10.76 -1.95 -10.76
CA PRO A 104 10.30 -2.28 -12.10
C PRO A 104 9.81 -3.73 -12.16
N HIS A 105 8.70 -3.98 -12.86
CA HIS A 105 8.11 -5.32 -12.93
C HIS A 105 9.06 -6.38 -13.49
N GLU A 106 9.97 -6.03 -14.42
CA GLU A 106 10.97 -6.97 -14.93
C GLU A 106 11.88 -7.48 -13.81
N LYS A 107 12.28 -6.58 -12.89
CA LYS A 107 13.06 -6.94 -11.71
C LYS A 107 12.25 -7.84 -10.79
N VAL A 108 11.00 -7.48 -10.50
CA VAL A 108 10.11 -8.26 -9.63
C VAL A 108 9.92 -9.68 -10.17
N PHE A 109 9.65 -9.81 -11.47
CA PHE A 109 9.43 -11.11 -12.12
C PHE A 109 10.69 -11.96 -12.18
N ALA A 110 11.87 -11.36 -12.37
CA ALA A 110 13.13 -12.07 -12.44
C ALA A 110 13.63 -12.51 -11.06
N GLU A 111 13.58 -11.63 -10.06
CA GLU A 111 14.21 -11.84 -8.75
C GLU A 111 13.28 -12.45 -7.71
N HIS A 112 11.95 -12.31 -7.87
CA HIS A 112 10.96 -12.77 -6.89
C HIS A 112 9.85 -13.66 -7.48
N PRO A 113 10.16 -14.66 -8.35
CA PRO A 113 9.13 -15.48 -8.99
C PRO A 113 8.23 -16.22 -7.98
N GLY A 114 8.77 -16.64 -6.83
CA GLY A 114 7.98 -17.29 -5.78
C GLY A 114 6.94 -16.36 -5.13
N ILE A 115 7.26 -15.07 -4.99
CA ILE A 115 6.29 -14.06 -4.50
C ILE A 115 5.24 -13.78 -5.57
N VAL A 116 5.66 -13.67 -6.83
CA VAL A 116 4.77 -13.40 -7.98
C VAL A 116 3.70 -14.49 -8.12
N GLN A 117 4.06 -15.76 -7.87
CA GLN A 117 3.12 -16.88 -7.88
C GLN A 117 2.07 -16.82 -6.74
N LEU A 118 2.34 -16.06 -5.68
CA LEU A 118 1.48 -15.95 -4.52
C LEU A 118 0.60 -14.71 -4.54
N ILE A 119 0.64 -13.86 -5.57
CA ILE A 119 -0.16 -12.63 -5.67
C ILE A 119 -1.07 -12.66 -6.91
N ASP A 120 -2.18 -11.94 -6.86
CA ASP A 120 -3.13 -11.83 -7.96
C ASP A 120 -2.93 -10.54 -8.77
N VAL A 121 -2.51 -9.47 -8.09
CA VAL A 121 -2.30 -8.16 -8.69
C VAL A 121 -0.96 -7.60 -8.25
N LEU A 122 -0.18 -7.12 -9.21
CA LEU A 122 1.03 -6.32 -8.95
C LEU A 122 0.79 -4.89 -9.44
N VAL A 123 1.02 -3.91 -8.59
CA VAL A 123 1.22 -2.51 -9.01
C VAL A 123 2.71 -2.22 -8.90
N SER A 124 3.37 -1.98 -10.04
CA SER A 124 4.83 -1.82 -10.12
C SER A 124 5.26 -0.42 -10.54
N GLU A 125 6.58 -0.25 -10.60
CA GLU A 125 7.34 0.94 -10.96
C GLU A 125 7.47 1.98 -9.84
N PRO A 126 8.62 2.70 -9.79
CA PRO A 126 8.81 3.79 -8.86
C PRO A 126 7.75 4.87 -9.06
N TYR A 127 7.32 5.48 -7.96
CA TYR A 127 6.47 6.66 -8.03
C TYR A 127 7.22 7.84 -8.65
N ARG A 128 6.59 8.51 -9.63
CA ARG A 128 7.11 9.69 -10.33
C ARG A 128 6.09 10.82 -10.30
N PRO A 129 6.27 11.87 -9.47
CA PRO A 129 5.28 12.94 -9.33
C PRO A 129 5.00 13.68 -10.64
N GLU A 130 5.98 13.73 -11.55
CA GLU A 130 5.89 14.37 -12.86
C GLU A 130 5.11 13.56 -13.90
N ALA A 131 4.92 12.25 -13.69
CA ALA A 131 4.25 11.39 -14.66
C ALA A 131 2.73 11.62 -14.72
N GLY A 132 2.17 12.42 -13.81
CA GLY A 132 0.73 12.57 -13.66
C GLY A 132 0.16 11.54 -12.70
N ASN A 133 -1.10 11.74 -12.32
CA ASN A 133 -1.85 10.86 -11.43
C ASN A 133 -3.30 10.98 -11.86
N LYS A 134 -3.68 10.26 -12.91
CA LYS A 134 -5.01 10.17 -13.53
C LYS A 134 -5.51 8.74 -13.60
N LEU A 135 -4.61 7.76 -13.66
CA LEU A 135 -4.95 6.35 -13.76
C LEU A 135 -5.39 5.77 -12.40
N MET A 136 -6.30 4.80 -12.45
CA MET A 136 -6.82 4.16 -11.25
C MET A 136 -5.78 3.29 -10.54
N LEU A 137 -5.96 3.12 -9.22
CA LEU A 137 -5.20 2.21 -8.33
C LEU A 137 -3.71 2.55 -8.12
N ARG A 138 -3.17 3.60 -8.74
CA ARG A 138 -1.74 3.94 -8.67
C ARG A 138 -1.48 5.41 -8.37
N GLY A 139 -0.33 5.67 -7.76
CA GLY A 139 0.10 7.00 -7.35
C GLY A 139 0.59 7.86 -8.52
N SER A 140 1.19 7.26 -9.54
CA SER A 140 1.63 7.98 -10.73
C SER A 140 1.37 7.20 -12.03
N ASP A 141 1.12 7.92 -13.13
CA ASP A 141 0.65 7.30 -14.39
C ASP A 141 1.72 6.45 -15.09
N ASN A 142 3.00 6.54 -14.69
CA ASN A 142 4.04 5.62 -15.14
C ASN A 142 3.95 4.23 -14.49
N GLN A 143 3.25 4.11 -13.37
CA GLN A 143 3.07 2.83 -12.69
C GLN A 143 2.15 1.92 -13.48
N ARG A 144 2.40 0.62 -13.39
CA ARG A 144 1.70 -0.39 -14.19
C ARG A 144 0.96 -1.36 -13.29
N VAL A 145 -0.19 -1.82 -13.73
CA VAL A 145 -1.01 -2.80 -13.01
C VAL A 145 -1.03 -4.11 -13.79
N PHE A 146 -0.52 -5.18 -13.19
CA PHE A 146 -0.52 -6.51 -13.76
C PHE A 146 -1.59 -7.36 -13.07
N LEU A 147 -2.55 -7.84 -13.87
CA LEU A 147 -3.54 -8.83 -13.44
C LEU A 147 -2.98 -10.22 -13.74
N LEU A 148 -2.51 -10.91 -12.71
CA LEU A 148 -1.69 -12.13 -12.82
C LEU A 148 -2.55 -13.40 -12.86
N THR A 149 -3.74 -13.37 -12.27
CA THR A 149 -4.65 -14.52 -12.16
C THR A 149 -6.03 -14.23 -12.76
N ASP A 150 -6.82 -15.27 -13.02
CA ASP A 150 -8.19 -15.13 -13.50
C ASP A 150 -9.10 -14.44 -12.48
N LEU A 151 -8.83 -14.63 -11.18
CA LEU A 151 -9.53 -13.92 -10.11
C LEU A 151 -9.32 -12.40 -10.23
N ALA A 152 -8.08 -11.95 -10.46
CA ALA A 152 -7.80 -10.55 -10.72
C ALA A 152 -8.49 -10.06 -12.00
N ARG A 153 -8.43 -10.82 -13.10
CA ARG A 153 -9.10 -10.44 -14.37
C ARG A 153 -10.61 -10.33 -14.25
N THR A 154 -11.22 -11.07 -13.34
CA THR A 154 -12.66 -11.00 -13.06
C THR A 154 -13.03 -9.78 -12.22
N ARG A 155 -12.15 -9.36 -11.30
CA ARG A 155 -12.42 -8.27 -10.34
C ARG A 155 -12.03 -6.89 -10.86
N TYR A 156 -10.98 -6.83 -11.68
CA TYR A 156 -10.43 -5.58 -12.18
C TYR A 156 -10.69 -5.45 -13.70
N PRO A 157 -10.93 -4.22 -14.19
CA PRO A 157 -11.17 -4.00 -15.60
C PRO A 157 -9.95 -4.36 -16.45
N ALA A 158 -10.15 -5.03 -17.59
CA ALA A 158 -9.05 -5.42 -18.48
C ALA A 158 -8.27 -4.22 -19.04
N ASP A 159 -8.92 -3.07 -19.16
CA ASP A 159 -8.33 -1.79 -19.58
C ASP A 159 -7.74 -0.99 -18.42
N ILE A 160 -7.52 -1.59 -17.24
CA ILE A 160 -7.07 -0.88 -16.04
C ILE A 160 -5.83 -0.01 -16.30
N ASP A 161 -4.89 -0.45 -17.12
CA ASP A 161 -3.64 0.27 -17.44
C ASP A 161 -3.82 1.55 -18.27
N SER A 162 -4.98 1.73 -18.90
CA SER A 162 -5.35 2.98 -19.59
C SER A 162 -6.55 3.69 -18.96
N ARG A 163 -7.11 3.11 -17.89
CA ARG A 163 -8.35 3.58 -17.29
C ARG A 163 -8.13 4.66 -16.24
N THR A 164 -8.82 5.77 -16.42
CA THR A 164 -8.90 6.84 -15.45
C THR A 164 -9.94 6.54 -14.37
N TRP A 165 -9.86 7.26 -13.24
CA TRP A 165 -10.88 7.18 -12.20
C TRP A 165 -12.25 7.61 -12.77
N SER A 166 -13.22 6.68 -12.82
CA SER A 166 -14.57 6.93 -13.35
C SER A 166 -15.48 7.72 -12.41
N ALA A 167 -15.11 7.86 -11.14
CA ALA A 167 -15.87 8.55 -10.09
C ALA A 167 -14.98 9.53 -9.31
N SER A 168 -15.58 10.22 -8.33
CA SER A 168 -14.84 10.96 -7.30
C SER A 168 -13.83 10.04 -6.61
N ARG A 169 -12.54 10.40 -6.63
CA ARG A 169 -11.54 9.71 -5.83
C ARG A 169 -11.94 9.76 -4.36
N ARG A 170 -11.98 8.58 -3.75
CA ARG A 170 -12.26 8.41 -2.34
C ARG A 170 -10.94 8.27 -1.58
N LEU A 171 -10.96 8.71 -0.34
CA LEU A 171 -9.94 8.44 0.67
C LEU A 171 -10.69 7.86 1.86
N ASP A 172 -10.19 6.77 2.42
CA ASP A 172 -10.67 6.30 3.71
C ASP A 172 -9.99 7.15 4.78
N VAL A 173 -10.76 7.71 5.71
CA VAL A 173 -10.24 8.49 6.85
C VAL A 173 -10.39 7.63 8.10
N VAL A 174 -9.28 7.40 8.79
CA VAL A 174 -9.22 6.60 10.00
C VAL A 174 -8.89 7.51 11.16
N VAL A 175 -9.61 7.33 12.26
CA VAL A 175 -9.38 8.02 13.53
C VAL A 175 -9.04 6.96 14.55
N ASP A 176 -7.85 7.03 15.12
CA ASP A 176 -7.32 6.04 16.05
C ASP A 176 -6.46 6.72 17.12
N ASP A 177 -6.73 6.47 18.42
CA ASP A 177 -5.97 6.95 19.58
C ASP A 177 -5.36 8.36 19.47
N GLY A 178 -6.15 9.34 19.03
CA GLY A 178 -5.74 10.74 18.92
C GLY A 178 -5.00 11.11 17.62
N GLU A 179 -4.81 10.16 16.71
CA GLU A 179 -4.29 10.35 15.37
C GLU A 179 -5.41 10.27 14.32
N ILE A 180 -5.24 11.02 13.24
CA ILE A 180 -6.08 10.93 12.03
C ILE A 180 -5.14 10.61 10.87
N TRP A 181 -5.41 9.51 10.17
CA TRP A 181 -4.66 9.15 8.98
C TRP A 181 -5.61 8.74 7.86
N MET A 182 -5.08 8.70 6.64
CA MET A 182 -5.87 8.44 5.44
C MET A 182 -5.27 7.31 4.61
N ALA A 183 -6.13 6.45 4.07
CA ALA A 183 -5.77 5.47 3.06
C ALA A 183 -6.33 5.89 1.70
N GLY A 184 -5.55 5.64 0.65
CA GLY A 184 -5.91 5.93 -0.74
C GLY A 184 -4.96 6.89 -1.43
N ILE A 185 -5.29 7.22 -2.68
CA ILE A 185 -4.44 8.03 -3.55
C ILE A 185 -5.09 9.41 -3.71
N PRO A 186 -4.59 10.45 -3.01
CA PRO A 186 -5.15 11.79 -3.12
C PRO A 186 -4.96 12.36 -4.53
N ARG A 187 -5.76 13.36 -4.90
CA ARG A 187 -5.45 14.15 -6.10
C ARG A 187 -4.18 14.97 -5.83
N PRO A 188 -3.37 15.26 -6.87
CA PRO A 188 -2.27 16.21 -6.74
C PRO A 188 -2.71 17.49 -6.02
N ALA A 189 -1.86 17.98 -5.12
CA ALA A 189 -2.08 19.15 -4.27
C ALA A 189 -3.24 19.07 -3.25
N SER A 190 -3.95 17.94 -3.11
CA SER A 190 -5.04 17.82 -2.09
C SER A 190 -4.50 18.00 -0.67
N MET A 191 -3.37 17.37 -0.36
CA MET A 191 -2.74 17.44 0.97
C MET A 191 -2.23 18.85 1.29
N PRO A 192 -1.47 19.53 0.41
CA PRO A 192 -1.16 20.96 0.56
C PRO A 192 -2.39 21.85 0.73
N ALA A 193 -3.47 21.61 -0.03
CA ALA A 193 -4.69 22.40 0.05
C ALA A 193 -5.43 22.19 1.38
N LEU A 194 -5.52 20.95 1.87
CA LEU A 194 -6.09 20.63 3.18
C LEU A 194 -5.33 21.37 4.29
N ARG A 195 -4.01 21.27 4.29
CA ARG A 195 -3.16 21.97 5.26
C ARG A 195 -3.37 23.48 5.26
N ARG A 196 -3.40 24.10 4.07
CA ARG A 196 -3.67 25.54 3.96
C ARG A 196 -5.02 25.91 4.59
N ARG A 197 -6.08 25.15 4.29
CA ARG A 197 -7.42 25.40 4.84
C ARG A 197 -7.52 25.23 6.36
N LEU A 198 -6.70 24.34 6.93
CA LEU A 198 -6.58 24.16 8.37
C LEU A 198 -5.80 25.32 9.00
N ALA A 199 -4.68 25.73 8.39
CA ALA A 199 -3.88 26.87 8.84
C ALA A 199 -4.68 28.19 8.84
N ASP A 200 -5.51 28.42 7.82
CA ASP A 200 -6.42 29.57 7.74
C ASP A 200 -7.43 29.64 8.91
N ARG A 201 -7.62 28.52 9.63
CA ARG A 201 -8.48 28.40 10.82
C ARG A 201 -7.68 28.33 12.14
N GLY A 202 -6.38 28.59 12.10
CA GLY A 202 -5.49 28.51 13.27
C GLY A 202 -5.16 27.08 13.71
N LEU A 203 -5.39 26.07 12.84
CA LEU A 203 -5.07 24.68 13.12
C LEU A 203 -3.74 24.30 12.46
N THR A 204 -2.83 23.69 13.23
CA THR A 204 -1.59 23.12 12.72
C THR A 204 -1.82 21.69 12.23
N CYS A 205 -1.28 21.35 11.07
CA CYS A 205 -1.35 20.01 10.50
C CYS A 205 0.01 19.62 9.91
N GLU A 206 0.58 18.54 10.42
CA GLU A 206 1.77 17.87 9.90
C GLU A 206 1.33 16.59 9.19
N THR A 207 1.88 16.36 8.00
CA THR A 207 1.63 15.14 7.23
C THR A 207 2.92 14.33 7.09
N SER A 208 2.82 13.01 6.91
CA SER A 208 3.94 12.13 6.61
C SER A 208 4.84 12.63 5.47
N GLU A 209 4.28 13.29 4.44
CA GLU A 209 5.02 13.95 3.34
C GLU A 209 6.08 14.95 3.83
N GLN A 210 5.88 15.54 5.01
CA GLN A 210 6.72 16.59 5.59
C GLN A 210 7.62 16.09 6.70
N ALA A 211 7.33 14.93 7.29
CA ALA A 211 8.17 14.37 8.33
C ALA A 211 9.57 14.16 7.75
N GLU A 212 10.55 14.88 8.29
CA GLU A 212 11.93 14.43 8.14
C GLU A 212 12.01 13.00 8.71
N PRO A 213 12.74 12.09 8.05
CA PRO A 213 12.93 10.78 8.61
C PRO A 213 13.45 10.96 10.03
N ARG A 214 12.71 10.48 11.04
CA ARG A 214 13.15 10.58 12.43
C ARG A 214 14.40 9.72 12.54
N ILE A 215 15.57 10.33 12.40
CA ILE A 215 16.84 9.73 12.82
C ILE A 215 16.72 9.65 14.34
N ARG A 216 16.20 8.53 14.85
CA ARG A 216 16.35 8.21 16.27
C ARG A 216 17.84 7.93 16.44
N ALA A 217 18.52 8.85 17.12
CA ALA A 217 19.91 8.73 17.54
C ALA A 217 20.12 7.48 18.40
#